data_AF-A0A9P0LSE5-F1
#
_entry.id   AF-A0A9P0LSE5-F1
#
_cell.length_a   1.000
_cell.length_b   1.000
_cell.length_c   1.000
_cell.angle_alpha   90.00
_cell.angle_beta   90.00
_cell.angle_gamma   90.00
#
_symmetry.space_group_name_H-M   'P 1'
#
loop_
_entity.id
_entity.type
_entity.pdbx_description
1 polymer ?
#
loop_
_entity_poly.entity_id
_entity_poly.type
_entity_poly.pdbx_seq_one_letter_code
_entity_poly.pdbx_strand_id
1 'polypeptide(L)'
;MSWAKISKEDNYLLNWGFYSFCSLPKTMLSNDIFNLAVSALQKLPSADMYVLESMSNGRPTKMKLATIASDGQVELASMLIALLNTSMKHNTSLTSTDKAVASKEIIENRVFFLKSNVPARLFKILVGNEKVSAITKVTRLIENDGTFEVEVPCSPISVNSHLKQAFMAENSENKELLSQALMLVVTFMDVCVRKNPATLASISSPQSAAKG
;
A
#
# COMPACT_ATOMS: atom_id res chain seq x y z
N MET A 1 -9.32 -1.42 4.62
CA MET A 1 -8.32 -0.82 3.70
C MET A 1 -7.41 0.09 4.51
N SER A 2 -6.11 0.10 4.27
CA SER A 2 -5.16 1.05 4.88
C SER A 2 -4.32 1.73 3.81
N TRP A 3 -3.76 2.90 4.13
CA TRP A 3 -2.91 3.67 3.23
C TRP A 3 -1.86 4.46 3.99
N ALA A 4 -0.74 4.73 3.32
CA ALA A 4 0.27 5.68 3.76
C ALA A 4 0.60 6.61 2.57
N LYS A 5 0.84 7.88 2.85
CA LYS A 5 1.29 8.87 1.85
C LYS A 5 2.62 9.43 2.27
N ILE A 6 3.64 9.19 1.46
CA ILE A 6 5.00 9.69 1.68
C ILE A 6 5.35 10.72 0.61
N SER A 7 6.01 11.80 1.03
CA SER A 7 6.60 12.81 0.16
C SER A 7 7.89 12.29 -0.47
N LYS A 8 8.11 12.59 -1.76
CA LYS A 8 9.29 12.10 -2.48
C LYS A 8 10.55 12.83 -2.04
N GLU A 9 10.41 14.13 -1.79
CA GLU A 9 11.45 15.12 -1.59
C GLU A 9 12.24 14.86 -0.31
N ASP A 10 11.54 14.55 0.78
CA ASP A 10 12.08 14.46 2.14
C ASP A 10 11.75 13.13 2.84
N ASN A 11 11.09 12.20 2.13
CA ASN A 11 10.63 10.92 2.69
C ASN A 11 9.75 11.09 3.94
N TYR A 12 9.01 12.20 3.99
CA TYR A 12 8.14 12.53 5.11
C TYR A 12 6.77 11.87 4.98
N LEU A 13 6.29 11.24 6.06
CA LEU A 13 4.96 10.65 6.12
C LEU A 13 3.91 11.74 6.31
N LEU A 14 3.21 12.08 5.22
CA LEU A 14 2.22 13.15 5.16
C LEU A 14 0.85 12.71 5.69
N ASN A 15 0.47 11.46 5.45
CA ASN A 15 -0.82 10.93 5.86
C ASN A 15 -0.74 9.43 6.08
N TRP A 16 -1.40 8.93 7.13
CA TRP A 16 -1.40 7.52 7.47
C TRP A 16 -2.74 7.18 8.09
N GLY A 17 -3.45 6.23 7.49
CA GLY A 17 -4.83 5.98 7.90
C GLY A 17 -5.37 4.66 7.39
N PHE A 18 -6.56 4.34 7.88
CA PHE A 18 -7.31 3.17 7.46
C PHE A 18 -8.80 3.48 7.41
N TYR A 19 -9.50 2.66 6.64
CA TYR A 19 -10.94 2.63 6.53
C TYR A 19 -11.40 1.21 6.81
N SER A 20 -12.15 1.07 7.89
CA SER A 20 -12.65 -0.22 8.38
C SER A 20 -13.92 -0.63 7.65
N PHE A 21 -14.02 -1.93 7.41
CA PHE A 21 -15.14 -2.60 6.75
C PHE A 21 -15.86 -3.57 7.71
N CYS A 22 -15.68 -3.43 9.03
CA CYS A 22 -16.15 -4.41 10.02
C CYS A 22 -17.68 -4.59 10.08
N SER A 23 -18.48 -3.69 9.50
CA SER A 23 -19.94 -3.73 9.51
C SER A 23 -20.58 -4.04 8.16
N LEU A 24 -19.81 -4.58 7.20
CA LEU A 24 -20.33 -4.88 5.88
C LEU A 24 -21.20 -6.17 5.86
N PRO A 25 -22.35 -6.17 5.16
CA PRO A 25 -23.11 -7.36 4.85
C PRO A 25 -22.26 -8.48 4.21
N LYS A 26 -22.62 -9.75 4.49
CA LYS A 26 -21.95 -10.94 3.93
C LYS A 26 -22.03 -11.03 2.41
N THR A 27 -23.09 -10.47 1.83
CA THR A 27 -23.31 -10.39 0.38
C THR A 27 -23.63 -8.95 0.05
N MET A 28 -22.90 -8.39 -0.91
CA MET A 28 -23.11 -7.04 -1.42
C MET A 28 -23.48 -7.12 -2.88
N LEU A 29 -24.38 -6.24 -3.32
CA LEU A 29 -24.62 -6.02 -4.73
C LEU A 29 -23.51 -5.13 -5.29
N SER A 30 -23.27 -5.18 -6.61
CA SER A 30 -22.27 -4.34 -7.26
C SER A 30 -22.45 -2.85 -6.98
N ASN A 31 -23.69 -2.37 -6.86
CA ASN A 31 -23.96 -0.98 -6.47
C ASN A 31 -23.49 -0.65 -5.05
N ASP A 32 -23.60 -1.59 -4.10
CA ASP A 32 -23.12 -1.40 -2.74
C ASP A 32 -21.58 -1.33 -2.71
N ILE A 33 -20.93 -2.20 -3.48
CA ILE A 33 -19.47 -2.23 -3.65
C ILE A 33 -18.98 -0.94 -4.31
N PHE A 34 -19.72 -0.43 -5.31
CA PHE A 34 -19.42 0.85 -5.96
C PHE A 34 -19.52 2.02 -4.97
N ASN A 35 -20.60 2.09 -4.19
CA ASN A 35 -20.76 3.13 -3.17
C ASN A 35 -19.66 3.04 -2.09
N LEU A 36 -19.23 1.83 -1.75
CA LEU A 36 -18.11 1.60 -0.87
C LEU A 36 -16.78 2.10 -1.49
N ALA A 37 -16.55 1.84 -2.77
CA ALA A 37 -15.38 2.31 -3.51
C ALA A 37 -15.33 3.84 -3.56
N VAL A 38 -16.45 4.50 -3.81
CA VAL A 38 -16.58 5.97 -3.77
C VAL A 38 -16.28 6.50 -2.37
N SER A 39 -16.84 5.87 -1.33
CA SER A 39 -16.60 6.25 0.06
C SER A 39 -15.12 6.10 0.44
N ALA A 40 -14.48 5.02 0.01
CA ALA A 40 -13.06 4.78 0.21
C ALA A 40 -12.20 5.83 -0.52
N LEU A 41 -12.52 6.14 -1.78
CA LEU A 41 -11.83 7.16 -2.59
C LEU A 41 -11.87 8.53 -1.92
N GLN A 42 -13.01 8.92 -1.35
CA GLN A 42 -13.14 10.21 -0.65
C GLN A 42 -12.20 10.35 0.55
N LYS A 43 -11.91 9.24 1.25
CA LYS A 43 -10.98 9.20 2.39
C LYS A 43 -9.51 9.24 1.96
N LEU A 44 -9.19 8.78 0.74
CA LEU A 44 -7.82 8.77 0.25
C LEU A 44 -7.32 10.21 -0.02
N PRO A 45 -6.07 10.52 0.37
CA PRO A 45 -5.43 11.76 -0.03
C PRO A 45 -5.11 11.74 -1.54
N SER A 46 -5.06 12.92 -2.17
CA SER A 46 -4.52 13.05 -3.53
C SER A 46 -3.02 12.72 -3.55
N ALA A 47 -2.53 12.11 -4.61
CA ALA A 47 -1.13 11.72 -4.80
C ALA A 47 -0.82 11.57 -6.29
N ASP A 48 0.46 11.68 -6.66
CA ASP A 48 0.90 11.51 -8.05
C ASP A 48 0.85 10.04 -8.51
N MET A 49 1.01 9.11 -7.56
CA MET A 49 1.01 7.67 -7.78
C MET A 49 0.31 6.96 -6.62
N TYR A 50 -0.49 5.95 -6.95
CA TYR A 50 -1.12 5.05 -6.01
C TYR A 50 -0.50 3.67 -6.15
N VAL A 51 -0.08 3.07 -5.04
CA VAL A 51 0.54 1.75 -5.03
C VAL A 51 -0.36 0.80 -4.28
N LEU A 52 -0.80 -0.25 -4.96
CA LEU A 52 -1.58 -1.34 -4.38
C LEU A 52 -0.69 -2.56 -4.21
N GLU A 53 -0.98 -3.36 -3.18
CA GLU A 53 -0.38 -4.68 -3.07
C GLU A 53 -0.98 -5.58 -4.15
N SER A 54 -0.12 -6.28 -4.90
CA SER A 54 -0.58 -7.30 -5.84
C SER A 54 -1.22 -8.43 -5.05
N MET A 55 -2.51 -8.67 -5.30
CA MET A 55 -3.16 -9.91 -4.86
C MET A 55 -2.38 -11.08 -5.47
N SER A 56 -1.93 -12.03 -4.65
CA SER A 56 -1.24 -13.19 -5.21
C SER A 56 -2.25 -14.02 -5.97
N ASN A 57 -2.01 -14.22 -7.27
CA ASN A 57 -2.74 -15.20 -8.06
C ASN A 57 -2.28 -16.59 -7.63
N GLY A 58 -2.66 -17.00 -6.41
CA GLY A 58 -2.71 -18.41 -6.06
C GLY A 58 -3.59 -19.08 -7.13
N ARG A 59 -3.03 -20.04 -7.85
CA ARG A 59 -3.79 -20.85 -8.81
C ARG A 59 -5.13 -21.26 -8.18
N PRO A 60 -6.23 -21.31 -8.93
CA PRO A 60 -7.47 -21.88 -8.43
C PRO A 60 -7.26 -23.38 -8.20
N THR A 61 -6.74 -23.75 -7.04
CA THR A 61 -6.91 -25.10 -6.52
C THR A 61 -8.40 -25.27 -6.30
N LYS A 62 -8.98 -26.28 -6.96
CA LYS A 62 -10.39 -26.66 -6.92
C LYS A 62 -10.85 -26.87 -5.47
N MET A 63 -11.21 -25.79 -4.78
CA MET A 63 -11.87 -25.85 -3.48
C MET A 63 -12.99 -24.80 -3.50
N LYS A 64 -14.14 -25.27 -3.98
CA LYS A 64 -15.43 -24.60 -3.84
C LYS A 64 -15.73 -24.50 -2.34
N LEU A 65 -15.44 -23.35 -1.72
CA LEU A 65 -16.16 -22.79 -0.57
C LEU A 65 -15.57 -21.44 -0.11
N ALA A 66 -14.30 -21.13 -0.43
CA ALA A 66 -13.66 -19.84 -0.09
C ALA A 66 -13.78 -18.77 -1.20
N THR A 67 -14.35 -19.13 -2.35
CA THR A 67 -14.36 -18.32 -3.59
C THR A 67 -15.38 -17.19 -3.63
N ILE A 68 -16.24 -17.05 -2.61
CA ILE A 68 -17.29 -16.01 -2.60
C ILE A 68 -16.80 -14.73 -1.91
N ALA A 69 -15.86 -14.83 -0.96
CA ALA A 69 -15.24 -13.67 -0.33
C ALA A 69 -14.21 -12.97 -1.25
N SER A 70 -13.69 -13.67 -2.26
CA SER A 70 -12.71 -13.15 -3.21
C SER A 70 -13.32 -12.23 -4.28
N ASP A 71 -14.58 -12.44 -4.67
CA ASP A 71 -15.18 -11.68 -5.78
C ASP A 71 -15.42 -10.22 -5.40
N GLY A 72 -15.98 -9.96 -4.21
CA GLY A 72 -16.24 -8.59 -3.75
C GLY A 72 -14.96 -7.78 -3.50
N GLN A 73 -13.86 -8.42 -3.08
CA GLN A 73 -12.57 -7.73 -2.91
C GLN A 73 -11.94 -7.35 -4.25
N VAL A 74 -11.99 -8.26 -5.24
CA VAL A 74 -11.52 -8.01 -6.59
C VAL A 74 -12.37 -6.93 -7.27
N GLU A 75 -13.69 -6.98 -7.09
CA GLU A 75 -14.62 -5.97 -7.61
C GLU A 75 -14.37 -4.59 -6.98
N LEU A 76 -14.25 -4.52 -5.65
CA LEU A 76 -13.92 -3.28 -4.93
C LEU A 76 -12.59 -2.70 -5.41
N ALA A 77 -11.54 -3.53 -5.52
CA ALA A 77 -10.24 -3.09 -6.00
C ALA A 77 -10.32 -2.57 -7.44
N SER A 78 -11.04 -3.28 -8.32
CA SER A 78 -11.22 -2.89 -9.73
C SER A 78 -11.96 -1.55 -9.85
N MET A 79 -13.04 -1.36 -9.09
CA MET A 79 -13.77 -0.10 -9.03
C MET A 79 -12.89 1.02 -8.48
N LEU A 80 -12.12 0.78 -7.42
CA LEU A 80 -11.23 1.77 -6.84
C LEU A 80 -10.12 2.18 -7.83
N ILE A 81 -9.54 1.23 -8.57
CA ILE A 81 -8.54 1.50 -9.61
C ILE A 81 -9.13 2.37 -10.71
N ALA A 82 -10.32 2.03 -11.21
CA ALA A 82 -11.01 2.81 -12.22
C ALA A 82 -11.29 4.24 -11.72
N LEU A 83 -11.79 4.38 -10.50
CA LEU A 83 -12.08 5.68 -9.88
C LEU A 83 -10.83 6.51 -9.65
N LEU A 84 -9.72 5.92 -9.20
CA LEU A 84 -8.45 6.63 -9.02
C LEU A 84 -7.91 7.20 -10.33
N ASN A 85 -8.04 6.44 -11.43
CA ASN A 85 -7.59 6.87 -12.75
C ASN A 85 -8.53 7.88 -13.43
N THR A 86 -9.82 7.91 -13.06
CA THR A 86 -10.84 8.77 -13.70
C THR A 86 -11.29 9.96 -12.85
N SER A 87 -10.88 10.04 -11.59
CA SER A 87 -11.26 11.13 -10.69
C SER A 87 -10.38 12.37 -10.90
N MET A 88 -11.00 13.53 -11.16
CA MET A 88 -10.31 14.82 -11.28
C MET A 88 -9.48 15.21 -10.04
N LYS A 89 -9.89 14.75 -8.84
CA LYS A 89 -9.14 15.00 -7.58
C LYS A 89 -7.85 14.17 -7.52
N HIS A 90 -7.86 12.98 -8.11
CA HIS A 90 -6.80 11.97 -7.97
C HIS A 90 -5.94 11.83 -9.24
N ASN A 91 -6.43 12.29 -10.38
CA ASN A 91 -5.72 12.33 -11.66
C ASN A 91 -5.84 13.73 -12.27
N THR A 92 -4.87 14.60 -11.95
CA THR A 92 -4.83 15.98 -12.41
C THR A 92 -4.60 16.10 -13.91
N SER A 93 -4.11 15.06 -14.59
CA SER A 93 -3.98 15.04 -16.06
C SER A 93 -5.31 15.32 -16.78
N LEU A 94 -6.44 14.99 -16.12
CA LEU A 94 -7.79 15.21 -16.63
C LEU A 94 -8.28 16.67 -16.54
N THR A 95 -7.65 17.49 -15.69
CA THR A 95 -8.01 18.91 -15.50
C THR A 95 -7.33 19.85 -16.50
N SER A 96 -6.24 19.39 -17.12
CA SER A 96 -5.47 20.12 -18.13
C SER A 96 -6.09 20.02 -19.53
N THR A 97 -7.40 20.23 -19.62
CA THR A 97 -8.11 20.38 -20.90
C THR A 97 -8.14 21.85 -21.29
N ASP A 98 -6.97 22.40 -21.63
CA ASP A 98 -6.95 23.53 -22.55
C ASP A 98 -7.58 23.07 -23.86
N LYS A 99 -8.56 23.84 -24.32
CA LYS A 99 -9.45 23.58 -25.45
C LYS A 99 -8.71 23.55 -26.79
N ALA A 100 -7.87 22.55 -27.03
CA ALA A 100 -7.30 22.32 -28.34
C ALA A 100 -6.97 20.83 -28.54
N VAL A 101 -7.74 20.25 -29.46
CA VAL A 101 -7.51 18.96 -30.14
C VAL A 101 -8.05 17.74 -29.40
N ALA A 102 -9.19 17.27 -29.92
CA ALA A 102 -9.82 15.96 -29.70
C ALA A 102 -8.94 14.80 -30.22
N SER A 103 -7.69 14.70 -29.77
CA SER A 103 -6.82 13.56 -29.99
C SER A 103 -6.80 12.75 -28.70
N LYS A 104 -7.51 11.60 -28.69
CA LYS A 104 -7.50 10.54 -27.66
C LYS A 104 -6.80 10.96 -26.36
N GLU A 105 -7.54 11.53 -25.40
CA GLU A 105 -7.03 11.75 -24.05
C GLU A 105 -6.52 10.40 -23.52
N ILE A 106 -5.19 10.25 -23.48
CA ILE A 106 -4.58 9.06 -22.90
C ILE A 106 -4.73 9.25 -21.40
N ILE A 107 -5.71 8.56 -20.81
CA ILE A 107 -5.86 8.51 -19.35
C ILE A 107 -4.56 7.95 -18.79
N GLU A 108 -3.77 8.80 -18.15
CA GLU A 108 -2.53 8.38 -17.50
C GLU A 108 -2.86 7.40 -16.38
N ASN A 109 -2.23 6.22 -16.41
CA ASN A 109 -2.38 5.27 -15.32
C ASN A 109 -1.59 5.76 -14.10
N ARG A 110 -2.32 6.04 -13.02
CA ARG A 110 -1.79 6.48 -11.73
C ARG A 110 -1.62 5.34 -10.74
N VAL A 111 -2.11 4.14 -11.07
CA VAL A 111 -2.15 2.99 -10.17
C VAL A 111 -1.10 1.94 -10.55
N PHE A 112 -0.26 1.58 -9.59
CA PHE A 112 0.82 0.61 -9.72
C PHE A 112 0.66 -0.53 -8.72
N PHE A 113 1.23 -1.68 -9.04
CA PHE A 113 1.19 -2.87 -8.18
C PHE A 113 2.58 -3.26 -7.71
N LEU A 114 2.72 -3.54 -6.42
CA LEU A 114 3.93 -4.12 -5.86
C LEU A 114 3.64 -5.52 -5.30
N LYS A 115 4.49 -6.49 -5.62
CA LYS A 115 4.34 -7.87 -5.13
C LYS A 115 4.43 -7.91 -3.61
N SER A 116 3.50 -8.63 -2.99
CA SER A 116 3.32 -8.74 -1.54
C SER A 116 4.56 -9.21 -0.77
N ASN A 117 5.40 -10.03 -1.41
CA ASN A 117 6.63 -10.56 -0.81
C ASN A 117 7.80 -9.58 -0.84
N VAL A 118 7.77 -8.53 -1.68
CA VAL A 118 8.89 -7.58 -1.80
C VAL A 118 9.04 -6.73 -0.55
N PRO A 119 7.97 -6.08 -0.02
CA PRO A 119 8.05 -5.40 1.28
C PRO A 119 8.42 -6.36 2.41
N ALA A 120 7.86 -7.58 2.41
CA ALA A 120 8.14 -8.55 3.45
C ALA A 120 9.63 -8.95 3.52
N ARG A 121 10.28 -9.12 2.36
CA ARG A 121 11.72 -9.40 2.26
C ARG A 121 12.56 -8.23 2.73
N LEU A 122 12.23 -7.01 2.29
CA LEU A 122 12.97 -5.80 2.66
C LEU A 122 13.00 -5.62 4.19
N PHE A 123 11.86 -5.79 4.84
CA PHE A 123 11.70 -5.63 6.28
C PHE A 123 12.04 -6.89 7.09
N LYS A 124 12.52 -7.96 6.43
CA LYS A 124 12.91 -9.24 7.05
C LYS A 124 11.77 -9.85 7.89
N ILE A 125 10.54 -9.74 7.42
CA ILE A 125 9.35 -10.36 8.02
C ILE A 125 8.83 -11.55 7.21
N LEU A 126 9.56 -11.97 6.17
CA LEU A 126 9.26 -13.18 5.44
C LEU A 126 10.03 -14.35 6.05
N VAL A 127 9.33 -15.35 6.58
CA VAL A 127 9.90 -16.59 7.13
C VAL A 127 9.39 -17.75 6.30
N GLY A 128 10.27 -18.36 5.50
CA GLY A 128 9.86 -19.31 4.47
C GLY A 128 8.94 -18.64 3.44
N ASN A 129 7.67 -19.04 3.41
CA ASN A 129 6.62 -18.43 2.57
C ASN A 129 5.59 -17.62 3.37
N GLU A 130 5.78 -17.48 4.68
CA GLU A 130 4.83 -16.81 5.56
C GLU A 130 5.32 -15.42 5.95
N LYS A 131 4.38 -14.47 6.04
CA LYS A 131 4.65 -13.12 6.57
C LYS A 131 4.35 -13.11 8.06
N VAL A 132 5.32 -12.71 8.87
CA VAL A 132 5.10 -12.43 10.29
C VAL A 132 4.70 -10.96 10.49
N SER A 133 4.24 -10.61 11.70
CA SER A 133 3.76 -9.25 12.00
C SER A 133 4.80 -8.18 11.69
N ALA A 134 4.31 -7.09 11.08
CA ALA A 134 5.11 -5.93 10.70
C ALA A 134 5.27 -4.90 11.84
N ILE A 135 4.45 -4.99 12.90
CA ILE A 135 4.30 -3.95 13.93
C ILE A 135 5.66 -3.56 14.53
N THR A 136 6.43 -4.52 15.02
CA THR A 136 7.72 -4.24 15.68
C THR A 136 8.71 -3.55 14.75
N LYS A 137 8.74 -3.95 13.47
CA LYS A 137 9.64 -3.35 12.46
C LYS A 137 9.23 -1.92 12.15
N VAL A 138 7.93 -1.66 12.03
CA VAL A 138 7.39 -0.33 11.77
C VAL A 138 7.54 0.58 12.98
N THR A 139 7.27 0.11 14.19
CA THR A 139 7.52 0.86 15.44
C THR A 139 8.96 1.34 15.49
N ARG A 140 9.93 0.44 15.29
CA ARG A 140 11.35 0.82 15.25
C ARG A 140 11.67 1.80 14.13
N LEU A 141 11.08 1.61 12.95
CA LEU A 141 11.29 2.50 11.81
C LEU A 141 10.82 3.94 12.12
N ILE A 142 9.63 4.10 12.69
CA ILE A 142 9.06 5.43 12.98
C ILE A 142 9.65 6.08 14.23
N GLU A 143 10.13 5.29 15.19
CA GLU A 143 10.81 5.79 16.39
C GLU A 143 12.25 6.20 16.13
N ASN A 144 12.85 5.75 15.02
CA ASN A 144 14.23 6.09 14.70
C ASN A 144 14.41 7.60 14.50
N ASP A 145 15.17 8.20 15.41
CA ASP A 145 15.61 9.59 15.43
C ASP A 145 17.02 9.77 14.87
N GLY A 146 17.56 8.72 14.22
CA GLY A 146 18.92 8.68 13.69
C GLY A 146 19.95 8.10 14.67
N THR A 147 19.52 7.66 15.85
CA THR A 147 20.41 7.07 16.86
C THR A 147 20.62 5.57 16.70
N PHE A 148 19.76 4.88 15.93
CA PHE A 148 19.86 3.45 15.67
C PHE A 148 20.24 3.18 14.21
N GLU A 149 21.22 2.29 14.01
CA GLU A 149 21.46 1.70 12.69
C GLU A 149 20.15 1.07 12.21
N VAL A 150 19.64 1.54 11.07
CA VAL A 150 18.38 1.04 10.53
C VAL A 150 18.59 -0.43 10.18
N GLU A 151 17.94 -1.33 10.93
CA GLU A 151 18.00 -2.79 10.68
C GLU A 151 17.47 -3.17 9.28
N VAL A 152 16.73 -2.23 8.67
CA VAL A 152 16.10 -2.30 7.35
C VAL A 152 16.91 -1.45 6.37
N PRO A 153 17.37 -2.01 5.23
CA PRO A 153 18.16 -1.28 4.23
C PRO A 153 17.24 -0.39 3.37
N CYS A 154 16.57 0.55 4.00
CA CYS A 154 15.66 1.52 3.39
C CYS A 154 16.08 2.96 3.74
N SER A 155 15.69 3.91 2.91
CA SER A 155 15.92 5.33 3.15
C SER A 155 15.19 5.75 4.43
N PRO A 156 15.81 6.54 5.33
CA PRO A 156 15.17 6.99 6.56
C PRO A 156 13.85 7.70 6.28
N ILE A 157 12.82 7.42 7.07
CA ILE A 157 11.53 8.11 6.97
C ILE A 157 11.39 9.12 8.10
N SER A 158 10.82 10.28 7.79
CA SER A 158 10.48 11.29 8.79
C SER A 158 9.00 11.23 9.10
N VAL A 159 8.64 11.16 10.39
CA VAL A 159 7.23 11.04 10.80
C VAL A 159 6.91 12.06 11.89
N ASN A 160 5.82 12.81 11.71
CA ASN A 160 5.31 13.73 12.71
C ASN A 160 4.95 13.00 14.02
N SER A 161 5.18 13.64 15.18
CA SER A 161 4.78 13.12 16.49
C SER A 161 3.29 12.77 16.57
N HIS A 162 2.41 13.55 15.95
CA HIS A 162 0.97 13.27 15.93
C HIS A 162 0.64 11.92 15.26
N LEU A 163 1.25 11.63 14.10
CA LEU A 163 1.05 10.37 13.40
C LEU A 163 1.65 9.19 14.17
N LYS A 164 2.82 9.38 14.82
CA LYS A 164 3.40 8.36 15.71
C LYS A 164 2.45 8.06 16.87
N GLN A 165 1.94 9.07 17.55
CA GLN A 165 1.02 8.92 18.67
C GLN A 165 -0.29 8.24 18.25
N ALA A 166 -0.87 8.65 17.11
CA ALA A 166 -2.06 8.01 16.56
C ALA A 166 -1.81 6.52 16.31
N PHE A 167 -0.71 6.17 15.65
CA PHE A 167 -0.33 4.76 15.45
C PHE A 167 -0.17 4.00 16.77
N MET A 168 0.48 4.58 17.78
CA MET A 168 0.66 3.92 19.08
C MET A 168 -0.64 3.72 19.86
N ALA A 169 -1.63 4.60 19.66
CA ALA A 169 -2.93 4.51 20.30
C ALA A 169 -3.87 3.45 19.68
N GLU A 170 -3.56 2.98 18.46
CA GLU A 170 -4.37 1.97 17.78
C GLU A 170 -4.28 0.57 18.41
N ASN A 171 -5.30 -0.25 18.14
CA ASN A 171 -5.27 -1.67 18.49
C ASN A 171 -4.31 -2.47 17.58
N SER A 172 -4.02 -3.72 17.95
CA SER A 172 -3.06 -4.57 17.21
C SER A 172 -3.47 -4.82 15.76
N GLU A 173 -4.75 -5.02 15.48
CA GLU A 173 -5.27 -5.30 14.13
C GLU A 173 -5.06 -4.09 13.20
N ASN A 174 -5.43 -2.90 13.65
CA ASN A 174 -5.26 -1.66 12.91
C ASN A 174 -3.78 -1.32 12.75
N LYS A 175 -2.96 -1.53 13.79
CA LYS A 175 -1.50 -1.35 13.72
C LYS A 175 -0.88 -2.24 12.66
N GLU A 176 -1.30 -3.48 12.53
CA GLU A 176 -0.81 -4.39 11.49
C GLU A 176 -1.19 -3.87 10.10
N LEU A 177 -2.44 -3.47 9.87
CA LEU A 177 -2.88 -2.90 8.60
C LEU A 177 -2.11 -1.63 8.22
N LEU A 178 -1.92 -0.72 9.18
CA LEU A 178 -1.15 0.50 9.01
C LEU A 178 0.32 0.20 8.70
N SER A 179 0.90 -0.78 9.40
CA SER A 179 2.29 -1.21 9.20
C SER A 179 2.51 -1.75 7.80
N GLN A 180 1.60 -2.59 7.30
CA GLN A 180 1.66 -3.14 5.95
C GLN A 180 1.57 -2.04 4.88
N ALA A 181 0.68 -1.06 5.05
CA ALA A 181 0.56 0.06 4.13
C ALA A 181 1.83 0.92 4.10
N LEU A 182 2.43 1.21 5.26
CA LEU A 182 3.67 1.97 5.33
C LEU A 182 4.82 1.23 4.67
N MET A 183 4.99 -0.06 5.00
CA MET A 183 6.03 -0.91 4.40
C MET A 183 5.91 -0.96 2.87
N LEU A 184 4.69 -1.09 2.34
CA LEU A 184 4.44 -1.12 0.90
C LEU A 184 4.97 0.15 0.22
N VAL A 185 4.62 1.32 0.77
CA VAL A 185 4.99 2.62 0.20
C VAL A 185 6.49 2.89 0.35
N VAL A 186 7.08 2.60 1.51
CA VAL A 186 8.53 2.74 1.72
C VAL A 186 9.31 1.87 0.74
N THR A 187 8.88 0.62 0.57
CA THR A 187 9.51 -0.30 -0.39
C THR A 187 9.40 0.21 -1.81
N PHE A 188 8.22 0.70 -2.22
CA PHE A 188 8.04 1.26 -3.56
C PHE A 188 8.90 2.51 -3.80
N MET A 189 8.95 3.40 -2.81
CA MET A 189 9.79 4.60 -2.87
C MET A 189 11.26 4.26 -3.08
N ASP A 190 11.78 3.27 -2.35
CA ASP A 190 13.18 2.91 -2.47
C ASP A 190 13.50 2.10 -3.72
N VAL A 191 12.65 1.14 -4.08
CA VAL A 191 12.91 0.24 -5.22
C VAL A 191 12.62 0.92 -6.55
N CYS A 192 11.45 1.56 -6.67
CA CYS A 192 10.94 2.06 -7.95
C CYS A 192 11.27 3.54 -8.16
N VAL A 193 11.18 4.38 -7.13
CA VAL A 193 11.37 5.84 -7.28
C VAL A 193 12.85 6.22 -7.15
N ARG A 194 13.52 5.78 -6.08
CA ARG A 194 14.93 6.13 -5.80
C ARG A 194 15.94 5.14 -6.38
N LYS A 195 15.51 3.91 -6.67
CA LYS A 195 16.39 2.80 -7.10
C LYS A 195 17.57 2.61 -6.13
N ASN A 196 17.27 2.63 -4.83
CA ASN A 196 18.27 2.52 -3.77
C ASN A 196 19.05 1.20 -3.91
N PRO A 197 20.38 1.25 -4.12
CA PRO A 197 21.17 0.05 -4.37
C PRO A 197 21.21 -0.90 -3.17
N ALA A 198 21.19 -0.40 -1.93
CA ALA A 198 21.19 -1.23 -0.73
C ALA A 198 19.88 -2.03 -0.60
N THR A 199 18.75 -1.37 -0.86
CA THR A 199 17.42 -1.99 -0.91
C THR A 199 17.36 -3.06 -1.99
N LEU A 200 17.81 -2.74 -3.21
CA LEU A 200 17.82 -3.65 -4.35
C LEU A 200 18.68 -4.89 -4.09
N ALA A 201 19.87 -4.71 -3.52
CA ALA A 201 20.73 -5.82 -3.10
C ALA A 201 20.00 -6.72 -2.09
N SER A 202 19.40 -6.14 -1.05
CA SER A 202 18.69 -6.90 0.00
C SER A 202 17.51 -7.71 -0.51
N ILE A 203 16.76 -7.22 -1.50
CA ILE A 203 15.61 -7.95 -2.06
C ILE A 203 16.01 -8.91 -3.19
N SER A 204 17.24 -8.82 -3.71
CA SER A 204 17.73 -9.74 -4.74
C SER A 204 18.39 -10.97 -4.13
N SER A 205 19.07 -10.81 -2.99
CA SER A 205 19.71 -11.91 -2.28
C SER A 205 18.66 -12.94 -1.82
N PRO A 206 18.80 -14.23 -2.21
CA PRO A 206 18.01 -15.29 -1.58
C PRO A 206 18.36 -15.27 -0.10
N GLN A 207 17.35 -15.11 0.76
CA GLN A 207 17.55 -15.33 2.19
C GLN A 207 17.98 -16.80 2.33
N SER A 208 19.28 -17.00 2.61
CA SER A 208 19.84 -18.30 2.91
C SER A 208 18.94 -18.95 3.96
N ALA A 209 18.46 -20.16 3.66
CA ALA A 209 17.88 -21.03 4.66
C ALA A 209 18.78 -20.98 5.90
N ALA A 210 18.19 -20.62 7.04
CA ALA A 210 18.85 -20.80 8.32
C ALA A 210 19.16 -22.29 8.43
N LYS A 211 20.44 -22.65 8.32
CA LYS A 211 20.93 -23.97 8.71
C LYS A 211 20.81 -24.00 10.24
N GLY A 212 19.82 -24.74 10.73
CA GLY A 212 19.88 -25.36 12.05
C GLY A 212 20.86 -26.53 12.03
#